data_AF-A0A6F8XYV5-F1
#
_entry.id   AF-A0A6F8XYV5-F1
#
_cell.length_a   1.000
_cell.length_b   1.000
_cell.length_c   1.000
_cell.angle_alpha   90.00
_cell.angle_beta   90.00
_cell.angle_gamma   90.00
#
_symmetry.space_group_name_H-M   'P 1'
#
loop_
_entity.id
_entity.type
_entity.pdbx_description
1 polymer ?
#
loop_
_entity_poly.entity_id
_entity_poly.type
_entity_poly.pdbx_seq_one_letter_code
_entity_poly.pdbx_strand_id
1 'polypeptide(L)'
;MLAVVSLAGIVAAPAQSLVSRRVEARADAHALELTGDPGTFESMQRRLSTVNLGDPDPPRWEYLYSASHPSTVERMAAARAYARGER
;
A
#
# COMPACT_ATOMS: atom_id res chain seq x y z
N MET A 1 13.12 12.50 -28.57
CA MET A 1 11.95 11.70 -28.14
C MET A 1 12.16 11.04 -26.79
N LEU A 2 13.24 10.27 -26.56
CA LEU A 2 13.51 9.61 -25.27
C LEU A 2 13.42 10.56 -24.05
N ALA A 3 14.11 11.70 -24.08
CA ALA A 3 14.09 12.66 -22.98
C ALA A 3 12.68 13.18 -22.63
N VAL A 4 11.83 13.39 -23.65
CA VAL A 4 10.45 13.85 -23.45
C VAL A 4 9.61 12.76 -22.80
N VAL A 5 9.74 11.52 -23.26
CA VAL A 5 9.02 10.36 -22.68
C VAL A 5 9.45 10.12 -21.23
N SER A 6 10.75 10.20 -20.94
CA SER A 6 11.27 10.05 -19.58
C SER A 6 10.72 11.15 -18.65
N LEU A 7 10.74 12.41 -19.09
CA LEU A 7 10.20 13.51 -18.29
C LEU A 7 8.70 13.36 -18.03
N ALA A 8 7.93 12.96 -19.05
CA ALA A 8 6.51 12.68 -18.90
C ALA A 8 6.26 11.55 -17.88
N GLY A 9 7.08 10.50 -17.88
CA GLY A 9 6.99 9.41 -16.91
C GLY A 9 7.24 9.86 -15.47
N ILE A 10 8.27 10.67 -15.24
CA ILE A 10 8.60 11.23 -13.91
C ILE A 10 7.42 12.05 -13.38
N VAL A 11 6.84 12.92 -14.23
CA VAL A 11 5.69 13.76 -13.84
C VAL A 11 4.43 12.93 -13.60
N ALA A 12 4.23 11.86 -14.37
CA ALA A 12 3.06 10.98 -14.24
C ALA A 12 3.16 9.98 -13.07
N ALA A 13 4.36 9.75 -12.52
CA ALA A 13 4.62 8.72 -11.51
C ALA A 13 3.68 8.81 -10.29
N PRO A 14 3.39 9.98 -9.69
CA PRO A 14 2.48 10.05 -8.54
C PRO A 14 1.05 9.63 -8.88
N ALA A 15 0.57 9.92 -10.09
CA ALA A 15 -0.75 9.52 -10.54
C ALA A 15 -0.83 7.99 -10.75
N GLN A 16 0.22 7.40 -11.32
CA GLN A 16 0.35 5.95 -11.46
C GLN A 16 0.38 5.27 -10.08
N SER A 17 1.20 5.78 -9.16
CA SER A 17 1.29 5.31 -7.77
C SER A 17 -0.06 5.40 -7.06
N LEU A 18 -0.82 6.50 -7.22
CA LEU A 18 -2.14 6.66 -6.64
C LEU A 18 -3.15 5.61 -7.15
N VAL A 19 -3.16 5.35 -8.46
CA VAL A 19 -4.03 4.30 -9.04
C VAL A 19 -3.64 2.94 -8.49
N SER A 20 -2.33 2.64 -8.44
CA SER A 20 -1.79 1.41 -7.88
C SER A 20 -2.24 1.22 -6.42
N ARG A 21 -2.08 2.23 -5.56
CA ARG A 21 -2.51 2.16 -4.15
C ARG A 21 -3.99 1.86 -3.99
N ARG A 22 -4.86 2.39 -4.86
CA ARG A 22 -6.31 2.10 -4.85
C ARG A 22 -6.63 0.68 -5.28
N VAL A 23 -5.86 0.12 -6.21
CA VAL A 23 -6.03 -1.29 -6.62
C VAL A 23 -5.62 -2.20 -5.47
N GLU A 24 -4.45 -1.96 -4.88
CA GLU A 24 -3.92 -2.73 -3.75
C GLU A 24 -4.84 -2.65 -2.52
N ALA A 25 -5.36 -1.47 -2.17
CA ALA A 25 -6.29 -1.32 -1.05
C ALA A 25 -7.59 -2.14 -1.25
N ARG A 26 -8.09 -2.24 -2.49
CA ARG A 26 -9.25 -3.10 -2.81
C ARG A 26 -8.88 -4.58 -2.77
N ALA A 27 -7.67 -4.93 -3.21
CA ALA A 27 -7.18 -6.31 -3.13
C ALA A 27 -7.05 -6.75 -1.65
N ASP A 28 -6.54 -5.88 -0.78
CA ASP A 28 -6.45 -6.11 0.66
C ASP A 28 -7.83 -6.30 1.30
N ALA A 29 -8.78 -5.42 0.98
CA ALA A 29 -10.17 -5.56 1.44
C ALA A 29 -10.78 -6.90 0.99
N HIS A 30 -10.57 -7.27 -0.28
CA HIS A 30 -11.04 -8.54 -0.80
C HIS A 30 -10.38 -9.75 -0.12
N ALA A 31 -9.07 -9.68 0.17
CA ALA A 31 -8.36 -10.74 0.88
C ALA A 31 -8.88 -10.91 2.32
N LEU A 32 -9.18 -9.80 3.00
CA LEU A 32 -9.80 -9.83 4.33
C LEU A 32 -11.20 -10.44 4.29
N GLU A 33 -12.02 -10.07 3.30
CA GLU A 33 -13.35 -10.67 3.10
C GLU A 33 -13.29 -12.16 2.79
N LEU A 34 -12.35 -12.58 1.94
CA LEU A 34 -12.21 -13.97 1.51
C LEU A 34 -11.71 -14.88 2.63
N THR A 35 -10.79 -14.39 3.45
CA THR A 35 -10.14 -15.19 4.50
C THR A 35 -10.80 -15.07 5.86
N GLY A 36 -11.44 -13.94 6.15
CA GLY A 36 -12.02 -13.65 7.47
C GLY A 36 -10.98 -13.58 8.59
N ASP A 37 -9.69 -13.44 8.28
CA ASP A 37 -8.60 -13.52 9.26
C ASP A 37 -7.72 -12.24 9.25
N PRO A 38 -8.20 -11.16 9.90
CA PRO A 38 -7.44 -9.91 9.99
C PRO A 38 -6.16 -10.04 10.81
N GLY A 39 -6.10 -10.99 11.75
CA GLY A 39 -4.92 -11.21 12.59
C GLY A 39 -3.74 -11.78 11.79
N THR A 40 -4.00 -12.81 10.99
CA THR A 40 -2.99 -13.37 10.07
C THR A 40 -2.56 -12.32 9.05
N PHE A 41 -3.50 -11.56 8.47
CA PHE A 41 -3.17 -10.48 7.54
C PHE A 41 -2.22 -9.44 8.16
N GLU A 42 -2.52 -8.92 9.36
CA GLU A 42 -1.66 -7.95 10.06
C GLU A 42 -0.27 -8.53 10.33
N SER A 43 -0.20 -9.76 10.83
CA SER A 43 1.07 -10.43 11.12
C SER A 43 1.93 -10.63 9.86
N MET A 44 1.29 -10.93 8.73
CA MET A 44 1.94 -11.07 7.43
C MET A 44 2.51 -9.73 6.97
N GLN A 45 1.73 -8.64 7.02
CA GLN A 45 2.21 -7.31 6.63
C GLN A 45 3.41 -6.86 7.47
N ARG A 46 3.34 -7.04 8.79
CA ARG A 46 4.46 -6.75 9.70
C ARG A 46 5.69 -7.56 9.33
N ARG A 47 5.53 -8.88 9.16
CA ARG A 47 6.64 -9.78 8.80
C ARG A 47 7.28 -9.36 7.48
N LEU A 48 6.48 -9.07 6.45
CA LEU A 48 6.97 -8.64 5.14
C LEU A 48 7.79 -7.35 5.23
N SER A 49 7.33 -6.34 5.98
CA SER A 49 8.11 -5.12 6.21
C SER A 49 9.43 -5.41 6.94
N THR A 50 9.39 -6.22 8.01
CA THR A 50 10.60 -6.55 8.77
C THR A 50 11.64 -7.31 7.93
N VAL A 51 11.25 -8.37 7.22
CA VAL A 51 12.22 -9.20 6.48
C VAL A 51 12.77 -8.52 5.23
N ASN A 52 12.05 -7.54 4.68
CA ASN A 52 12.51 -6.74 3.55
C ASN A 52 13.17 -5.42 3.98
N LEU A 53 13.36 -5.19 5.29
CA LEU A 53 13.90 -3.93 5.84
C LEU A 53 13.14 -2.69 5.34
N GLY A 54 11.83 -2.83 5.09
CA GLY A 54 10.99 -1.75 4.59
C GLY A 54 10.59 -0.80 5.71
N ASP A 55 10.63 0.50 5.43
CA ASP A 55 10.07 1.51 6.33
C ASP A 55 8.54 1.35 6.41
N PRO A 56 8.00 0.99 7.60
CA PRO A 56 6.57 0.77 7.73
C PRO A 56 5.73 2.05 7.65
N ASP A 57 6.32 3.23 7.88
CA ASP A 57 5.67 4.54 7.90
C ASP A 57 6.54 5.61 7.22
N PRO A 58 6.72 5.53 5.89
CA PRO A 58 7.64 6.39 5.16
C PRO A 58 7.18 7.87 5.18
N PRO A 59 8.10 8.83 5.04
CA PRO A 59 7.77 10.25 4.96
C PRO A 59 6.72 10.53 3.88
N ARG A 60 5.78 11.44 4.19
CA ARG A 60 4.60 11.70 3.34
C ARG A 60 4.94 12.05 1.89
N TRP A 61 6.04 12.78 1.65
CA TRP A 61 6.43 13.18 0.30
C TRP A 61 6.88 11.98 -0.55
N GLU A 62 7.64 11.05 0.06
CA GLU A 62 8.08 9.81 -0.58
C GLU A 62 6.87 8.92 -0.85
N TYR A 63 6.01 8.73 0.16
CA TYR A 63 4.77 7.99 0.02
C TYR A 63 3.89 8.50 -1.14
N LEU A 64 3.68 9.82 -1.21
CA LEU A 64 2.82 10.40 -2.24
C LEU A 64 3.41 10.27 -3.65
N TYR A 65 4.73 10.37 -3.78
CA TYR A 65 5.40 10.36 -5.08
C TYR A 65 5.70 8.94 -5.60
N SER A 66 6.36 8.10 -4.80
CA SER A 66 6.95 6.84 -5.25
C SER A 66 6.23 5.58 -4.75
N ALA A 67 5.47 5.64 -3.64
CA ALA A 67 4.89 4.42 -3.08
C ALA A 67 3.72 3.89 -3.94
N SER A 68 3.93 2.77 -4.61
CA SER A 68 2.92 2.08 -5.42
C SER A 68 1.90 1.30 -4.58
N HIS A 69 2.17 1.08 -3.29
CA HIS A 69 1.32 0.37 -2.35
C HIS A 69 0.98 1.26 -1.15
N PRO A 70 -0.15 1.03 -0.46
CA PRO A 70 -0.38 1.62 0.86
C PRO A 70 0.75 1.24 1.82
N SER A 71 1.05 2.10 2.79
CA SER A 71 2.13 1.84 3.75
C SER A 71 1.80 0.63 4.63
N THR A 72 2.82 0.01 5.23
CA THR A 72 2.58 -1.14 6.12
C THR A 72 1.66 -0.75 7.26
N VAL A 73 1.83 0.45 7.84
CA VAL A 73 0.93 0.93 8.90
C VAL A 73 -0.51 1.13 8.43
N GLU A 74 -0.74 1.63 7.21
CA GLU A 74 -2.08 1.76 6.63
C GLU A 74 -2.76 0.40 6.46
N ARG A 75 -2.04 -0.58 5.92
CA ARG A 75 -2.57 -1.94 5.69
C ARG A 75 -2.91 -2.66 7.00
N MET A 76 -2.02 -2.55 8.00
CA MET A 76 -2.30 -3.09 9.34
C MET A 76 -3.48 -2.36 10.01
N ALA A 77 -3.61 -1.05 9.82
CA ALA A 77 -4.74 -0.28 10.34
C ALA A 77 -6.06 -0.72 9.69
N ALA A 78 -6.07 -0.98 8.38
CA ALA A 78 -7.23 -1.51 7.67
C ALA A 78 -7.66 -2.89 8.20
N ALA A 79 -6.70 -3.80 8.44
CA ALA A 79 -7.00 -5.10 9.05
C ALA A 79 -7.61 -4.96 10.46
N ARG A 80 -7.07 -4.06 11.29
CA ARG A 80 -7.64 -3.77 12.61
C ARG A 80 -9.03 -3.14 12.54
N ALA A 81 -9.30 -2.27 11.57
CA ALA A 81 -10.63 -1.70 11.34
C ALA A 81 -11.63 -2.76 10.90
N TYR A 82 -11.23 -3.66 10.00
CA TYR A 82 -12.02 -4.81 9.59
C TYR A 82 -12.39 -5.70 10.78
N ALA A 83 -11.44 -6.00 11.67
CA ALA A 83 -11.69 -6.77 12.89
C ALA A 83 -12.70 -6.10 13.84
N ARG A 84 -12.79 -4.77 13.84
CA ARG A 84 -13.79 -4.01 14.62
C ARG A 84 -15.15 -3.88 13.93
N GLY A 85 -15.27 -4.31 12.67
CA GLY A 85 -16.50 -4.17 11.88
C GLY A 85 -16.75 -2.76 11.33
N GLU A 86 -15.74 -1.89 11.32
CA GLU A 86 -15.83 -0.47 10.90
C GLU A 86 -15.76 -0.30 9.37
N ARG A 87 -16.42 -1.20 8.62
CA ARG A 87 -16.33 -1.29 7.16
C ARG A 87 -16.73 0.01 6.46
#